data_AF-A0A409VRI0-F1
#
_entry.id   AF-A0A409VRI0-F1
#
_cell.length_a   1.000
_cell.length_b   1.000
_cell.length_c   1.000
_cell.angle_alpha   90.00
_cell.angle_beta   90.00
_cell.angle_gamma   90.00
#
_symmetry.space_group_name_H-M   'P 1'
#
loop_
_entity.id
_entity.type
_entity.pdbx_description
1 polymer ?
#
loop_
_entity_poly.entity_id
_entity_poly.type
_entity_poly.pdbx_seq_one_letter_code
_entity_poly.pdbx_strand_id
1 'polypeptide(L)'
;MLVLDNLAKLFFLLVALFAVHVSAVPRPDGSTPVKRTLLTNAARRIGTSEAQVLVLSVSHRWWVFFMFFVFLSQWGSSLKRIARTPTTSALPTGGNIKVVRKSNGVTVGYVSKNTGLTGFGVTDTPSDRLSVTFTPISPFNIAITGNKYPFLGFAGGNLGTTDSHSLVATNPTAPGASPQNVGNTVFGTSESSIWSYDSTTRALTAQWINSSGPRPETHFWYYPLFNKIAIVRTPSLQLLGYEVMHSAPLIDF
;
A
#
# COMPACT_ATOMS: atom_id res chain seq x y z
N MET A 1 -10.08 9.31 -41.76
CA MET A 1 -9.64 10.11 -40.60
C MET A 1 -10.68 11.20 -40.34
N LEU A 2 -11.79 10.84 -39.69
CA LEU A 2 -12.76 11.82 -39.20
C LEU A 2 -12.12 12.49 -37.99
N VAL A 3 -11.79 13.78 -38.13
CA VAL A 3 -11.04 14.55 -37.14
C VAL A 3 -11.84 14.57 -35.83
N LEU A 4 -11.17 14.22 -34.72
CA LEU A 4 -11.70 14.19 -33.35
C LEU A 4 -12.55 15.44 -33.00
N ASP A 5 -12.18 16.56 -33.62
CA ASP A 5 -12.79 17.88 -33.46
C ASP A 5 -14.26 17.94 -33.94
N ASN A 6 -14.63 17.13 -34.94
CA ASN A 6 -16.01 17.04 -35.43
C ASN A 6 -16.90 16.20 -34.50
N LEU A 7 -16.32 15.22 -33.81
CA LEU A 7 -17.01 14.38 -32.84
C LEU A 7 -17.34 15.16 -31.56
N ALA A 8 -16.42 16.01 -31.09
CA ALA A 8 -16.67 16.90 -29.96
C ALA A 8 -17.78 17.91 -30.27
N LYS A 9 -17.74 18.54 -31.45
CA LYS A 9 -18.79 19.50 -31.89
C LYS A 9 -20.17 18.83 -32.00
N LEU A 10 -20.22 17.60 -32.52
CA LEU A 10 -21.47 16.83 -32.60
C LEU A 10 -22.01 16.47 -31.21
N PHE A 11 -21.13 16.09 -30.27
CA PHE A 11 -21.53 15.78 -28.90
C PHE A 11 -22.08 17.00 -28.17
N PHE A 12 -21.44 18.17 -28.29
CA PHE A 12 -21.94 19.41 -27.71
C PHE A 12 -23.29 19.83 -28.31
N LEU A 13 -23.49 19.63 -29.61
CA LEU A 13 -24.77 19.89 -30.27
C LEU A 13 -25.88 18.97 -29.73
N LEU A 14 -25.59 17.68 -29.55
CA LEU A 14 -26.54 16.70 -29.02
C LEU A 14 -26.90 16.97 -27.55
N VAL A 15 -25.94 17.35 -26.72
CA VAL A 15 -26.19 17.74 -25.31
C VAL A 15 -27.03 19.02 -25.23
N ALA A 16 -26.76 20.02 -26.08
CA ALA A 16 -27.54 21.24 -26.12
C ALA A 16 -28.99 20.98 -26.56
N LEU A 17 -29.19 20.14 -27.59
CA LEU A 17 -30.51 19.74 -28.05
C LEU A 17 -31.28 18.96 -26.97
N PHE A 18 -30.60 18.08 -26.23
CA PHE A 18 -31.21 17.32 -25.14
C PHE A 18 -31.61 18.23 -23.96
N ALA A 19 -30.77 19.20 -23.59
CA ALA A 19 -31.09 20.17 -22.54
C ALA A 19 -32.31 21.06 -22.89
N VAL A 20 -32.45 21.44 -24.17
CA VAL A 20 -33.64 22.16 -24.66
C VAL A 20 -34.88 21.25 -24.63
N HIS A 21 -34.74 19.96 -24.89
CA HIS A 21 -35.87 19.02 -24.87
C HIS A 21 -36.34 18.71 -23.44
N VAL A 22 -35.43 18.50 -22.50
CA VAL A 22 -35.76 18.22 -21.09
C VAL A 22 -36.35 19.44 -20.38
N SER A 23 -36.05 20.66 -20.85
CA SER A 23 -36.63 21.91 -20.33
C SER A 23 -37.99 22.28 -20.95
N ALA A 24 -38.52 21.47 -21.86
CA ALA A 24 -39.83 21.63 -22.49
C ALA A 24 -40.97 20.89 -21.75
N VAL A 25 -40.77 20.51 -20.47
CA VAL A 25 -41.90 20.17 -19.59
C VAL A 25 -42.69 21.47 -19.36
N PRO A 26 -43.97 21.55 -19.81
CA PRO A 26 -44.73 22.77 -19.67
C PRO A 26 -44.97 23.03 -18.18
N ARG A 27 -44.35 24.09 -17.65
CA ARG A 27 -44.82 24.70 -16.40
C ARG A 27 -45.97 25.66 -16.73
N PRO A 28 -47.03 25.72 -15.91
CA PRO A 28 -48.24 26.50 -16.22
C PRO A 28 -48.07 28.01 -16.13
N ASP A 29 -46.88 28.52 -15.84
CA ASP A 29 -46.60 29.94 -15.68
C ASP A 29 -45.74 30.47 -16.83
N GLY A 30 -46.28 31.49 -17.51
CA GLY A 30 -45.76 32.05 -18.76
C GLY A 30 -44.25 32.29 -18.77
N SER A 31 -43.63 31.93 -19.90
CA SER A 31 -42.21 32.09 -20.19
C SER A 31 -41.67 33.47 -19.79
N THR A 32 -40.71 33.50 -18.87
CA THR A 32 -40.03 34.73 -18.47
C THR A 32 -39.11 35.26 -19.59
N PRO A 33 -38.89 36.60 -19.67
CA PRO A 33 -38.10 37.25 -20.72
C PRO A 33 -36.69 36.68 -20.91
N VAL A 34 -36.11 36.10 -19.85
CA VAL A 34 -34.77 35.50 -19.82
C VAL A 34 -34.63 34.33 -20.80
N LYS A 35 -35.70 33.55 -21.02
CA LYS A 35 -35.67 32.42 -21.97
C LYS A 35 -35.52 32.90 -23.42
N ARG A 36 -36.15 34.02 -23.81
CA ARG A 36 -35.97 34.60 -25.15
C ARG A 36 -34.55 35.10 -25.35
N THR A 37 -33.98 35.79 -24.36
CA THR A 37 -32.62 36.33 -24.46
C THR A 37 -31.56 35.24 -24.62
N LEU A 38 -31.71 34.10 -23.94
CA LEU A 38 -30.80 32.95 -24.09
C LEU A 38 -30.89 32.28 -25.47
N LEU A 39 -32.11 32.13 -26.00
CA LEU A 39 -32.34 31.59 -27.35
C LEU A 39 -31.79 32.53 -28.44
N THR A 40 -32.01 33.84 -28.33
CA THR A 40 -31.49 34.83 -29.28
C THR A 40 -29.96 34.91 -29.24
N ASN A 41 -29.34 34.79 -28.06
CA ASN A 41 -27.87 34.78 -27.93
C ASN A 41 -27.24 33.48 -28.47
N ALA A 42 -27.91 32.34 -28.32
CA ALA A 42 -27.46 31.08 -28.90
C ALA A 42 -27.56 31.08 -30.43
N ALA A 43 -28.68 31.57 -31.00
CA ALA A 43 -28.87 31.68 -32.45
C ALA A 43 -27.85 32.63 -33.10
N ARG A 44 -27.57 33.77 -32.46
CA ARG A 44 -26.59 34.76 -32.96
C ARG A 44 -25.16 34.22 -33.02
N ARG A 45 -24.77 33.32 -32.11
CA ARG A 45 -23.42 32.68 -32.13
C ARG A 45 -23.24 31.65 -33.24
N ILE A 46 -24.32 31.17 -33.84
CA ILE A 46 -24.31 30.14 -34.89
C ILE A 46 -24.46 30.76 -36.29
N GLY A 47 -24.63 32.10 -36.39
CA GLY A 47 -24.69 32.81 -37.67
C GLY A 47 -25.94 32.49 -38.52
N THR A 48 -27.00 31.99 -37.89
CA THR A 48 -28.25 31.61 -38.58
C THR A 48 -29.37 32.57 -38.21
N SER A 49 -30.16 33.02 -39.19
CA SER A 49 -31.30 33.92 -38.96
C SER A 49 -32.46 33.15 -38.33
N GLU A 50 -33.22 33.80 -37.44
CA GLU A 50 -34.31 33.20 -36.63
C GLU A 50 -35.39 32.50 -37.49
N ALA A 51 -35.49 32.82 -38.78
CA ALA A 51 -36.47 32.24 -39.70
C ALA A 51 -36.16 30.81 -40.17
N GLN A 52 -34.94 30.29 -39.99
CA GLN A 52 -34.58 28.92 -40.42
C GLN A 52 -34.68 27.86 -39.32
N VAL A 53 -34.91 28.24 -38.06
CA VAL A 53 -34.97 27.29 -36.93
C VAL A 53 -36.37 26.66 -36.78
N LEU A 54 -37.39 27.21 -37.44
CA LEU A 54 -38.80 26.80 -37.28
C LEU A 54 -39.33 25.85 -38.37
N VAL A 55 -38.49 25.40 -39.31
CA VAL A 55 -38.86 24.42 -40.34
C VAL A 55 -37.92 23.22 -40.30
N LEU A 56 -37.88 22.54 -39.15
CA LEU A 56 -37.50 21.13 -39.13
C LEU A 56 -38.77 20.33 -38.87
N SER A 57 -39.34 19.90 -39.99
CA SER A 57 -40.58 19.16 -40.10
C SER A 57 -40.61 17.91 -39.21
N VAL A 58 -41.81 17.58 -38.77
CA VAL A 58 -42.15 16.48 -37.85
C VAL A 58 -41.62 15.11 -38.34
N SER A 59 -41.26 14.97 -39.62
CA SER A 59 -40.70 13.74 -40.19
C SER A 59 -39.24 13.46 -39.81
N HIS A 60 -38.45 14.45 -39.39
CA HIS A 60 -37.07 14.23 -38.94
C HIS A 60 -36.96 13.80 -37.47
N ARG A 61 -38.00 14.03 -36.67
CA ARG A 61 -38.03 13.64 -35.24
C ARG A 61 -38.10 12.13 -35.04
N TRP A 62 -38.78 11.42 -35.93
CA TRP A 62 -38.93 9.97 -35.84
C TRP A 62 -37.65 9.21 -36.22
N TRP A 63 -36.89 9.70 -37.19
CA TRP A 63 -35.63 9.07 -37.61
C TRP A 63 -34.52 9.18 -36.55
N VAL A 64 -34.43 10.32 -35.84
CA VAL A 64 -33.45 10.50 -34.76
C VAL A 64 -33.77 9.61 -33.55
N PHE A 65 -35.06 9.48 -33.19
CA PHE A 65 -35.48 8.55 -32.14
C PHE A 65 -35.24 7.08 -32.52
N PHE A 66 -35.49 6.70 -33.79
CA PHE A 66 -35.28 5.34 -34.27
C PHE A 66 -33.80 4.95 -34.30
N MET A 67 -32.91 5.86 -34.75
CA MET A 67 -31.45 5.65 -34.71
C MET A 67 -30.91 5.58 -33.28
N PHE A 68 -31.46 6.37 -32.34
CA PHE A 68 -31.06 6.28 -30.93
C PHE A 68 -31.47 4.94 -30.29
N PHE A 69 -32.63 4.39 -30.67
CA PHE A 69 -33.11 3.09 -30.18
C PHE A 69 -32.31 1.91 -30.74
N VAL A 70 -31.93 1.94 -32.01
CA VAL A 70 -31.07 0.91 -32.63
C VAL A 70 -29.65 0.96 -32.07
N PHE A 71 -29.14 2.16 -31.74
CA PHE A 71 -27.82 2.31 -31.11
C PHE A 71 -27.82 1.83 -29.65
N LEU A 72 -28.92 2.03 -28.91
CA LEU A 72 -29.09 1.50 -27.55
C LEU A 72 -29.27 -0.03 -27.53
N SER A 73 -29.87 -0.64 -28.56
CA SER A 73 -30.06 -2.10 -28.60
C SER A 73 -28.77 -2.90 -28.84
N GLN A 74 -27.71 -2.27 -29.38
CA GLN A 74 -26.40 -2.91 -29.51
C GLN A 74 -25.52 -2.82 -28.25
N TRP A 75 -25.93 -2.05 -27.23
CA TRP A 75 -25.23 -1.97 -25.94
C TRP A 75 -25.69 -3.04 -24.93
N GLY A 76 -26.65 -3.89 -25.30
CA GLY A 76 -27.26 -4.90 -24.42
C GLY A 76 -26.50 -6.22 -24.28
N SER A 77 -25.39 -6.43 -24.98
CA SER A 77 -24.52 -7.59 -24.75
C SER A 77 -23.64 -7.32 -23.53
N SER A 78 -24.22 -7.50 -22.33
CA SER A 78 -23.46 -7.61 -21.09
C SER A 78 -22.44 -8.73 -21.28
N LEU A 79 -21.19 -8.35 -21.57
CA LEU A 79 -20.08 -9.28 -21.62
C LEU A 79 -20.04 -9.92 -20.23
N LYS A 80 -20.47 -11.19 -20.15
CA LYS A 80 -20.38 -12.01 -18.95
C LYS A 80 -18.90 -12.09 -18.60
N ARG A 81 -18.42 -11.15 -17.78
CA ARG A 81 -17.03 -11.11 -17.32
C ARG A 81 -16.81 -12.39 -16.56
N ILE A 82 -16.05 -13.31 -17.16
CA ILE A 82 -15.54 -14.47 -16.46
C ILE A 82 -14.68 -13.90 -15.32
N ALA A 83 -15.10 -14.16 -14.08
CA ALA A 83 -14.31 -13.80 -12.92
C ALA A 83 -12.95 -14.49 -13.06
N ARG A 84 -11.87 -13.71 -13.06
CA ARG A 84 -10.53 -14.28 -13.01
C ARG A 84 -10.38 -14.94 -11.65
N THR A 85 -9.93 -16.19 -11.63
CA THR A 85 -9.48 -16.82 -10.39
C THR A 85 -8.33 -15.97 -9.85
N PRO A 86 -8.41 -15.41 -8.64
CA PRO A 86 -7.32 -14.63 -8.08
C PRO A 86 -6.11 -15.56 -7.92
N THR A 87 -5.00 -15.22 -8.57
CA THR A 87 -3.72 -15.89 -8.32
C THR A 87 -3.19 -15.40 -6.97
N THR A 88 -2.89 -16.30 -6.06
CA THR A 88 -2.16 -15.99 -4.83
C THR A 88 -0.82 -15.35 -5.18
N SER A 89 -0.59 -14.13 -4.71
CA SER A 89 0.70 -13.46 -4.87
C SER A 89 1.80 -14.28 -4.18
N ALA A 90 2.95 -14.42 -4.84
CA ALA A 90 4.10 -15.07 -4.24
C ALA A 90 4.52 -14.33 -2.97
N LEU A 91 4.87 -15.10 -1.93
CA LEU A 91 5.40 -14.52 -0.70
C LEU A 91 6.78 -13.90 -0.96
N PRO A 92 7.11 -12.77 -0.31
CA PRO A 92 8.41 -12.16 -0.45
C PRO A 92 9.51 -13.10 0.08
N THR A 93 10.63 -13.16 -0.64
CA THR A 93 11.80 -13.98 -0.28
C THR A 93 13.03 -13.16 0.12
N GLY A 94 12.95 -11.83 0.04
CA GLY A 94 14.04 -10.93 0.44
C GLY A 94 13.68 -9.45 0.29
N GLY A 95 14.57 -8.58 0.76
CA GLY A 95 14.37 -7.13 0.74
C GLY A 95 15.19 -6.41 1.81
N ASN A 96 14.66 -5.29 2.32
CA ASN A 96 15.25 -4.55 3.45
C ASN A 96 14.22 -4.45 4.58
N ILE A 97 14.67 -4.56 5.83
CA ILE A 97 13.78 -4.48 6.98
C ILE A 97 13.50 -3.01 7.32
N LYS A 98 12.26 -2.57 7.10
CA LYS A 98 11.75 -1.23 7.44
C LYS A 98 11.37 -1.17 8.91
N VAL A 99 11.81 -0.11 9.61
CA VAL A 99 11.55 0.13 11.03
C VAL A 99 10.50 1.23 11.17
N VAL A 100 9.36 0.90 11.78
CA VAL A 100 8.20 1.78 11.86
C VAL A 100 7.79 1.97 13.31
N ARG A 101 7.41 3.19 13.73
CA ARG A 101 6.85 3.41 15.06
C ARG A 101 5.47 2.76 15.18
N LYS A 102 5.28 1.93 16.22
CA LYS A 102 3.99 1.29 16.48
C LYS A 102 2.85 2.26 16.74
N SER A 103 3.13 3.39 17.39
CA SER A 103 2.09 4.34 17.83
C SER A 103 1.40 5.08 16.69
N ASN A 104 2.10 5.33 15.57
CA ASN A 104 1.58 6.19 14.50
C ASN A 104 1.93 5.73 13.08
N GLY A 105 2.60 4.59 12.91
CA GLY A 105 2.98 4.07 11.59
C GLY A 105 4.06 4.88 10.88
N VAL A 106 4.70 5.86 11.53
CA VAL A 106 5.76 6.67 10.92
C VAL A 106 7.03 5.84 10.78
N THR A 107 7.58 5.82 9.56
CA THR A 107 8.88 5.21 9.28
C THR A 107 9.98 5.93 10.04
N VAL A 108 10.75 5.17 10.82
CA VAL A 108 11.96 5.63 11.50
C VAL A 108 13.16 5.50 10.56
N GLY A 109 13.18 4.45 9.75
CA GLY A 109 14.25 4.15 8.79
C GLY A 109 14.25 2.66 8.44
N TYR A 110 15.43 2.12 8.20
CA TYR A 110 15.67 0.71 7.87
C TYR A 110 16.77 0.15 8.76
N VAL A 111 16.81 -1.17 8.95
CA VAL A 111 17.93 -1.81 9.63
C VAL A 111 19.22 -1.51 8.87
N SER A 112 20.22 -0.96 9.56
CA SER A 112 21.53 -0.65 8.97
C SER A 112 22.34 -1.92 8.71
N LYS A 113 23.09 -1.97 7.61
CA LYS A 113 24.06 -3.06 7.33
C LYS A 113 25.30 -2.97 8.22
N ASN A 114 25.59 -1.79 8.77
CA ASN A 114 26.73 -1.54 9.64
C ASN A 114 26.35 -1.87 11.08
N THR A 115 27.09 -2.78 11.72
CA THR A 115 26.91 -3.13 13.13
C THR A 115 27.70 -2.18 14.03
N GLY A 116 27.06 -1.61 15.04
CA GLY A 116 27.73 -0.85 16.10
C GLY A 116 28.16 -1.74 17.26
N LEU A 117 28.72 -1.13 18.31
CA LEU A 117 29.15 -1.83 19.54
C LEU A 117 28.03 -2.60 20.24
N THR A 118 26.78 -2.17 20.04
CA THR A 118 25.61 -2.75 20.71
C THR A 118 24.71 -3.56 19.78
N GLY A 119 25.14 -3.81 18.53
CA GLY A 119 24.37 -4.54 17.52
C GLY A 119 23.94 -3.67 16.34
N PHE A 120 22.90 -4.12 15.64
CA PHE A 120 22.33 -3.40 14.51
C PHE A 120 21.48 -2.19 14.94
N GLY A 121 21.61 -1.10 14.19
CA GLY A 121 20.84 0.13 14.35
C GLY A 121 19.91 0.42 13.19
N VAL A 122 19.46 1.68 13.12
CA VAL A 122 18.61 2.21 12.06
C VAL A 122 19.41 3.19 11.19
N THR A 123 19.09 3.23 9.90
CA THR A 123 19.60 4.20 8.92
C THR A 123 18.47 4.65 7.97
N ASP A 124 18.56 5.87 7.49
CA ASP A 124 17.74 6.42 6.40
C ASP A 124 18.45 6.32 5.03
N THR A 125 19.80 6.27 5.03
CA THR A 125 20.65 6.14 3.85
C THR A 125 20.36 4.86 3.05
N PRO A 126 19.92 4.96 1.78
CA PRO A 126 19.58 3.78 0.97
C PRO A 126 20.72 2.77 0.78
N SER A 127 21.96 3.25 0.61
CA SER A 127 23.13 2.38 0.41
C SER A 127 23.53 1.60 1.66
N ASP A 128 23.05 2.00 2.84
CA ASP A 128 23.40 1.41 4.12
C ASP A 128 22.31 0.49 4.68
N ARG A 129 21.25 0.24 3.92
CA ARG A 129 20.18 -0.68 4.32
C ARG A 129 20.68 -2.13 4.29
N LEU A 130 20.38 -2.89 5.33
CA LEU A 130 20.68 -4.32 5.41
C LEU A 130 19.80 -5.09 4.42
N SER A 131 20.43 -5.80 3.49
CA SER A 131 19.76 -6.71 2.58
C SER A 131 19.55 -8.06 3.26
N VAL A 132 18.33 -8.58 3.18
CA VAL A 132 17.93 -9.83 3.82
C VAL A 132 17.26 -10.78 2.84
N THR A 133 17.38 -12.08 3.08
CA THR A 133 16.61 -13.12 2.39
C THR A 133 16.07 -14.14 3.38
N PHE A 134 14.89 -14.70 3.12
CA PHE A 134 14.26 -15.70 3.97
C PHE A 134 13.22 -16.52 3.23
N THR A 135 12.89 -17.68 3.78
CA THR A 135 11.74 -18.50 3.37
C THR A 135 10.73 -18.46 4.51
N PRO A 136 9.50 -17.95 4.31
CA PRO A 136 8.54 -17.70 5.39
C PRO A 136 7.86 -18.98 5.92
N ILE A 137 8.65 -19.92 6.43
CA ILE A 137 8.20 -21.16 7.07
C ILE A 137 8.57 -21.05 8.56
N SER A 138 7.62 -20.71 9.42
CA SER A 138 7.91 -20.37 10.81
C SER A 138 8.25 -21.61 11.68
N PRO A 139 9.25 -21.50 12.59
CA PRO A 139 10.23 -20.42 12.67
C PRO A 139 11.30 -20.56 11.57
N PHE A 140 11.81 -19.44 11.08
CA PHE A 140 12.86 -19.43 10.05
C PHE A 140 14.07 -18.56 10.45
N ASN A 141 15.15 -18.72 9.70
CA ASN A 141 16.31 -17.82 9.73
C ASN A 141 16.17 -16.74 8.67
N ILE A 142 16.61 -15.53 9.00
CA ILE A 142 16.80 -14.44 8.04
C ILE A 142 18.27 -14.40 7.67
N ALA A 143 18.61 -14.72 6.42
CA ALA A 143 19.97 -14.64 5.91
C ALA A 143 20.34 -13.19 5.57
N ILE A 144 21.60 -12.83 5.82
CA ILE A 144 22.19 -11.52 5.56
C ILE A 144 23.48 -11.66 4.78
N THR A 145 23.86 -10.63 4.02
CA THR A 145 25.09 -10.61 3.22
C THR A 145 26.14 -9.68 3.80
N GLY A 146 27.41 -9.95 3.53
CA GLY A 146 28.52 -9.06 3.90
C GLY A 146 28.92 -9.07 5.37
N ASN A 147 28.45 -10.05 6.16
CA ASN A 147 28.85 -10.23 7.56
C ASN A 147 29.53 -11.60 7.78
N LYS A 148 30.45 -11.68 8.76
CA LYS A 148 31.07 -12.94 9.19
C LYS A 148 30.05 -13.98 9.63
N TYR A 149 28.95 -13.51 10.25
CA TYR A 149 27.86 -14.34 10.71
C TYR A 149 26.67 -14.21 9.76
N PRO A 150 26.16 -15.30 9.17
CA PRO A 150 25.30 -15.21 7.99
C PRO A 150 23.81 -15.00 8.29
N PHE A 151 23.38 -15.03 9.56
CA PHE A 151 21.97 -14.91 9.92
C PHE A 151 21.70 -13.76 10.89
N LEU A 152 20.51 -13.19 10.79
CA LEU A 152 20.00 -12.19 11.73
C LEU A 152 19.36 -12.90 12.93
N GLY A 153 19.64 -12.41 14.12
CA GLY A 153 19.09 -12.95 15.36
C GLY A 153 19.19 -11.96 16.51
N PHE A 154 18.98 -12.42 17.74
CA PHE A 154 19.20 -11.60 18.93
C PHE A 154 20.24 -12.22 19.86
N ALA A 155 21.03 -11.37 20.50
CA ALA A 155 22.02 -11.76 21.50
C ALA A 155 21.54 -11.40 22.91
N GLY A 156 21.58 -12.38 23.81
CA GLY A 156 21.07 -12.27 25.16
C GLY A 156 20.96 -13.61 25.87
N GLY A 157 20.59 -13.57 27.16
CA GLY A 157 20.32 -14.73 28.00
C GLY A 157 18.81 -14.94 28.21
N ASN A 158 18.39 -14.98 29.47
CA ASN A 158 16.96 -14.99 29.79
C ASN A 158 16.38 -13.58 29.63
N LEU A 159 15.24 -13.48 28.94
CA LEU A 159 14.50 -12.25 28.74
C LEU A 159 13.56 -12.04 29.93
N GLY A 160 14.07 -11.39 30.98
CA GLY A 160 13.30 -10.92 32.13
C GLY A 160 12.53 -9.63 31.84
N THR A 161 11.97 -9.00 32.88
CA THR A 161 11.11 -7.81 32.74
C THR A 161 11.86 -6.54 32.37
N THR A 162 13.11 -6.40 32.82
CA THR A 162 13.97 -5.25 32.55
C THR A 162 15.01 -5.51 31.46
N ASP A 163 15.14 -6.76 31.02
CA ASP A 163 16.17 -7.16 30.07
C ASP A 163 15.86 -6.69 28.65
N SER A 164 16.93 -6.47 27.88
CA SER A 164 16.86 -6.25 26.43
C SER A 164 17.91 -7.10 25.75
N HIS A 165 17.59 -7.63 24.57
CA HIS A 165 18.51 -8.44 23.78
C HIS A 165 18.68 -7.77 22.43
N SER A 166 19.91 -7.53 22.02
CA SER A 166 20.20 -6.70 20.83
C SER A 166 20.07 -7.49 19.54
N LEU A 167 19.63 -6.84 18.48
CA LEU A 167 19.65 -7.40 17.12
C LEU A 167 21.10 -7.56 16.67
N VAL A 168 21.50 -8.76 16.26
CA VAL A 168 22.88 -9.11 15.90
C VAL A 168 22.94 -9.96 14.65
N ALA A 169 24.13 -10.02 14.04
CA ALA A 169 24.47 -11.09 13.11
C ALA A 169 25.02 -12.28 13.92
N THR A 170 24.55 -13.49 13.64
CA THR A 170 24.89 -14.71 14.38
C THR A 170 24.91 -15.95 13.49
N ASN A 171 25.54 -17.01 13.99
CA ASN A 171 25.49 -18.34 13.38
C ASN A 171 24.10 -18.99 13.58
N PRO A 172 23.76 -20.00 12.77
CA PRO A 172 22.44 -20.62 12.84
C PRO A 172 22.23 -21.33 14.18
N THR A 173 21.04 -21.20 14.75
CA THR A 173 20.55 -22.04 15.85
C THR A 173 19.43 -22.94 15.34
N ALA A 174 19.19 -24.07 16.02
CA ALA A 174 18.06 -24.92 15.68
C ALA A 174 16.72 -24.22 16.02
N PRO A 175 15.66 -24.41 15.22
CA PRO A 175 14.30 -24.00 15.57
C PRO A 175 13.90 -24.41 16.99
N GLY A 176 13.45 -23.45 17.79
CA GLY A 176 12.97 -23.71 19.14
C GLY A 176 14.06 -23.96 20.20
N ALA A 177 15.34 -23.78 19.85
CA ALA A 177 16.43 -23.85 20.82
C ALA A 177 16.43 -22.62 21.73
N SER A 178 16.93 -22.76 22.97
CA SER A 178 17.29 -21.60 23.76
C SER A 178 18.55 -20.91 23.20
N PRO A 179 18.88 -19.68 23.63
CA PRO A 179 20.12 -19.00 23.27
C PRO A 179 21.36 -19.86 23.56
N GLN A 180 22.26 -19.92 22.59
CA GLN A 180 23.47 -20.74 22.65
C GLN A 180 24.69 -19.92 22.26
N ASN A 181 25.88 -20.32 22.71
CA ASN A 181 27.13 -19.69 22.31
C ASN A 181 27.54 -20.20 20.92
N VAL A 182 26.90 -19.67 19.88
CA VAL A 182 27.18 -20.00 18.48
C VAL A 182 28.09 -18.96 17.81
N GLY A 183 28.41 -17.86 18.50
CA GLY A 183 29.13 -16.71 17.93
C GLY A 183 28.19 -15.68 17.29
N ASN A 184 28.47 -14.41 17.55
CA ASN A 184 27.72 -13.27 17.03
C ASN A 184 28.57 -11.96 17.07
N THR A 185 28.00 -10.85 16.61
CA THR A 185 28.70 -9.54 16.51
C THR A 185 28.89 -8.78 17.82
N VAL A 186 28.21 -9.15 18.91
CA VAL A 186 28.19 -8.43 20.20
C VAL A 186 28.59 -9.35 21.38
N PHE A 187 29.13 -10.53 21.09
CA PHE A 187 29.49 -11.60 22.05
C PHE A 187 28.28 -12.20 22.80
N GLY A 188 28.55 -13.21 23.63
CA GLY A 188 27.52 -13.92 24.42
C GLY A 188 26.71 -14.95 23.63
N THR A 189 25.59 -15.38 24.22
CA THR A 189 24.65 -16.33 23.61
C THR A 189 23.69 -15.62 22.66
N SER A 190 23.23 -16.34 21.64
CA SER A 190 22.31 -15.80 20.64
C SER A 190 21.38 -16.87 20.06
N GLU A 191 20.33 -16.41 19.39
CA GLU A 191 19.36 -17.24 18.67
C GLU A 191 19.00 -16.59 17.33
N SER A 192 18.98 -17.37 16.24
CA SER A 192 18.66 -16.91 14.88
C SER A 192 17.35 -17.50 14.32
N SER A 193 16.98 -18.72 14.71
CA SER A 193 15.74 -19.37 14.25
C SER A 193 14.50 -18.96 15.08
N ILE A 194 14.25 -17.66 15.21
CA ILE A 194 13.15 -17.12 16.03
C ILE A 194 12.08 -16.38 15.24
N TRP A 195 12.27 -16.24 13.92
CA TRP A 195 11.47 -15.33 13.12
C TRP A 195 10.17 -15.98 12.64
N SER A 196 9.11 -15.18 12.58
CA SER A 196 7.87 -15.53 11.87
C SER A 196 7.45 -14.38 10.96
N TYR A 197 6.62 -14.66 9.97
CA TYR A 197 6.15 -13.68 9.00
C TYR A 197 4.65 -13.80 8.79
N ASP A 198 3.93 -12.71 9.04
CA ASP A 198 2.52 -12.59 8.71
C ASP A 198 2.36 -12.03 7.29
N SER A 199 1.84 -12.82 6.36
CA SER A 199 1.64 -12.43 4.96
C SER A 199 0.53 -11.40 4.76
N THR A 200 -0.40 -11.27 5.71
CA THR A 200 -1.52 -10.32 5.65
C THR A 200 -1.04 -8.93 6.02
N THR A 201 -0.39 -8.81 7.18
CA THR A 201 0.12 -7.53 7.69
C THR A 201 1.52 -7.20 7.18
N ARG A 202 2.17 -8.16 6.50
CA ARG A 202 3.57 -8.12 6.05
C ARG A 202 4.57 -7.93 7.20
N ALA A 203 4.22 -8.41 8.38
CA ALA A 203 4.93 -8.18 9.63
C ALA A 203 5.91 -9.32 9.98
N LEU A 204 7.18 -9.00 10.28
CA LEU A 204 8.14 -9.93 10.90
C LEU A 204 8.01 -9.96 12.43
N THR A 205 7.66 -11.10 13.03
CA THR A 205 7.70 -11.30 14.49
C THR A 205 8.93 -12.08 14.93
N ALA A 206 9.25 -12.02 16.23
CA ALA A 206 10.25 -12.88 16.86
C ALA A 206 9.67 -13.51 18.12
N GLN A 207 10.09 -14.74 18.42
CA GLN A 207 9.78 -15.42 19.68
C GLN A 207 11.08 -15.83 20.38
N TRP A 208 11.35 -15.25 21.55
CA TRP A 208 12.49 -15.66 22.37
C TRP A 208 12.14 -16.86 23.24
N ILE A 209 13.11 -17.74 23.48
CA ILE A 209 12.96 -18.91 24.36
C ILE A 209 14.03 -18.84 25.45
N ASN A 210 13.61 -18.63 26.70
CA ASN A 210 14.54 -18.61 27.82
C ASN A 210 15.20 -19.99 28.01
N SER A 211 16.37 -20.04 28.65
CA SER A 211 17.12 -21.29 28.87
C SER A 211 16.35 -22.34 29.68
N SER A 212 15.37 -21.90 30.47
CA SER A 212 14.46 -22.79 31.22
C SER A 212 13.26 -23.29 30.41
N GLY A 213 13.08 -22.84 29.17
CA GLY A 213 11.95 -23.20 28.30
C GLY A 213 10.79 -22.19 28.17
N PRO A 214 10.50 -21.28 29.13
CA PRO A 214 9.48 -20.26 28.98
C PRO A 214 9.68 -19.38 27.74
N ARG A 215 8.56 -19.01 27.13
CA ARG A 215 8.48 -18.17 25.93
C ARG A 215 7.84 -16.83 26.30
N PRO A 216 8.62 -15.86 26.82
CA PRO A 216 8.06 -14.56 27.17
C PRO A 216 7.48 -13.86 25.95
N GLU A 217 6.48 -13.01 26.17
CA GLU A 217 6.04 -12.06 25.16
C GLU A 217 7.23 -11.21 24.72
N THR A 218 7.38 -11.04 23.40
CA THR A 218 8.57 -10.45 22.79
C THR A 218 8.14 -9.25 21.95
N HIS A 219 8.68 -8.08 22.27
CA HIS A 219 8.41 -6.83 21.57
C HIS A 219 9.68 -6.28 20.94
N PHE A 220 9.61 -5.77 19.72
CA PHE A 220 10.73 -5.01 19.17
C PHE A 220 10.77 -3.60 19.72
N TRP A 221 11.96 -3.19 20.10
CA TRP A 221 12.21 -1.90 20.71
C TRP A 221 13.39 -1.23 20.03
N TYR A 222 13.26 0.07 19.79
CA TYR A 222 14.36 0.87 19.28
C TYR A 222 14.81 1.87 20.35
N TYR A 223 16.11 1.89 20.64
CA TYR A 223 16.75 2.84 21.54
C TYR A 223 17.52 3.88 20.72
N PRO A 224 16.97 5.09 20.49
CA PRO A 224 17.58 6.09 19.62
C PRO A 224 18.94 6.58 20.11
N LEU A 225 19.11 6.71 21.43
CA LEU A 225 20.35 7.19 22.04
C LEU A 225 21.56 6.30 21.72
N PHE A 226 21.32 4.98 21.62
CA PHE A 226 22.34 3.99 21.31
C PHE A 226 22.31 3.54 19.84
N ASN A 227 21.37 4.08 19.05
CA ASN A 227 21.00 3.60 17.72
C ASN A 227 20.96 2.06 17.67
N LYS A 228 20.13 1.45 18.53
CA LYS A 228 20.11 0.00 18.75
C LYS A 228 18.69 -0.56 18.63
N ILE A 229 18.54 -1.63 17.86
CA ILE A 229 17.31 -2.44 17.84
C ILE A 229 17.46 -3.61 18.81
N ALA A 230 16.42 -3.91 19.57
CA ALA A 230 16.39 -4.99 20.54
C ALA A 230 15.01 -5.67 20.58
N ILE A 231 14.97 -6.81 21.27
CA ILE A 231 13.74 -7.35 21.84
C ILE A 231 13.68 -7.09 23.35
N VAL A 232 12.47 -6.88 23.85
CA VAL A 232 12.15 -6.64 25.27
C VAL A 232 10.88 -7.39 25.67
N ARG A 233 10.73 -7.74 26.94
CA ARG A 233 9.51 -8.38 27.46
C ARG A 233 8.42 -7.39 27.88
N THR A 234 8.81 -6.30 28.54
CA THR A 234 7.86 -5.36 29.13
C THR A 234 8.16 -3.94 28.64
N PRO A 235 7.56 -3.52 27.51
CA PRO A 235 7.77 -2.20 26.89
C PRO A 235 7.64 -1.02 27.87
N SER A 236 6.67 -1.07 28.78
CA SER A 236 6.38 0.01 29.73
C SER A 236 7.52 0.29 30.73
N LEU A 237 8.43 -0.67 30.92
CA LEU A 237 9.59 -0.53 31.80
C LEU A 237 10.85 -0.09 31.06
N GLN A 238 10.79 -0.01 29.73
CA GLN A 238 11.93 0.35 28.90
C GLN A 238 11.98 1.86 28.76
N LEU A 239 12.86 2.48 29.55
CA LEU A 239 13.16 3.90 29.41
C LEU A 239 13.99 4.12 28.15
N LEU A 240 13.90 5.31 27.55
CA LEU A 240 14.79 5.77 26.46
C LEU A 240 14.59 5.10 25.09
N GLY A 241 13.41 4.55 24.81
CA GLY A 241 13.07 4.10 23.46
C GLY A 241 11.59 4.06 23.19
N TYR A 242 11.22 3.40 22.11
CA TYR A 242 9.83 3.19 21.75
C TYR A 242 9.64 1.87 21.01
N GLU A 243 8.41 1.34 21.09
CA GLU A 243 8.04 0.13 20.39
C GLU A 243 8.06 0.38 18.89
N VAL A 244 8.78 -0.46 18.18
CA VAL A 244 8.79 -0.44 16.72
C VAL A 244 8.00 -1.63 16.22
N MET A 245 7.02 -1.35 15.36
CA MET A 245 6.18 -2.39 14.76
C MET A 245 6.81 -2.91 13.48
N HIS A 246 6.40 -4.15 13.22
CA HIS A 246 6.83 -5.02 12.16
C HIS A 246 6.52 -4.44 10.78
N SER A 247 7.57 -4.12 10.03
CA SER A 247 7.59 -3.96 8.58
C SER A 247 6.28 -3.53 7.90
N ALA A 248 6.15 -2.21 7.67
CA ALA A 248 5.49 -1.72 6.47
C ALA A 248 6.10 -2.44 5.24
N PRO A 249 5.36 -2.64 4.12
CA PRO A 249 5.73 -3.54 3.03
C PRO A 249 7.24 -3.60 2.79
N LEU A 250 7.82 -4.77 3.09
CA LEU A 250 9.25 -5.08 3.18
C LEU A 250 10.04 -4.86 1.87
N ILE A 251 9.34 -4.51 0.79
CA ILE A 251 9.90 -4.37 -0.54
C ILE A 251 9.28 -3.13 -1.16
N ASP A 252 10.01 -2.02 -1.09
CA ASP A 252 9.87 -0.96 -2.08
C ASP A 252 10.64 -1.47 -3.32
N PHE A 253 9.92 -1.75 -4.42
CA PHE A 253 10.52 -1.98 -5.73
C PHE A 253 10.95 -0.65 -6.35
#